data_AF-A0A0P1GDK8-F1
#
_entry.id   AF-A0A0P1GDK8-F1
#
_cell.length_a   1.000
_cell.length_b   1.000
_cell.length_c   1.000
_cell.angle_alpha   90.00
_cell.angle_beta   90.00
_cell.angle_gamma   90.00
#
_symmetry.space_group_name_H-M   'P 1'
#
loop_
_entity.id
_entity.type
_entity.pdbx_description
1 polymer ?
#
loop_
_entity_poly.entity_id
_entity_poly.type
_entity_poly.pdbx_seq_one_letter_code
_entity_poly.pdbx_strand_id
1 'polypeptide(L)'
;MFDENYFRSRAVRKISKSSKFHFVGTLTFIRRDGKSQEVGFGSLLEHDAAMCCIYRPDFLDLEEQLDKIMVRKTGTVATPYWFDYRLTLLSGKRIALSVKYAKKASTLEYQRTMEAVRAVAVSEIADQVNTISERNISPTLLANCKVFHAARFPDEVLDDRVKEALTQLDRPMAIHEALEQAGIGPEGFWSAVRAIRWGDVEVISHGIIDEHAVIRPLNAIVEAA
;
A
#
# COMPACT_ATOMS: atom_id res chain seq x y z
N MET A 1 -15.16 14.78 -17.76
CA MET A 1 -14.64 13.74 -18.67
C MET A 1 -13.38 13.22 -18.03
N PHE A 2 -13.26 11.94 -17.71
CA PHE A 2 -12.02 11.40 -17.15
C PHE A 2 -11.04 11.20 -18.31
N ASP A 3 -9.79 11.61 -18.15
CA ASP A 3 -8.77 11.45 -19.19
C ASP A 3 -8.37 9.97 -19.34
N GLU A 4 -7.64 9.63 -20.40
CA GLU A 4 -7.14 8.26 -20.65
C GLU A 4 -6.09 7.79 -19.61
N ASN A 5 -5.72 8.67 -18.69
CA ASN A 5 -4.75 8.45 -17.62
C ASN A 5 -5.43 8.15 -16.27
N TYR A 6 -6.76 8.06 -16.22
CA TYR A 6 -7.51 7.74 -15.01
C TYR A 6 -8.34 6.46 -15.17
N PHE A 7 -8.02 5.47 -14.35
CA PHE A 7 -8.78 4.24 -14.21
C PHE A 7 -9.74 4.33 -13.02
N ARG A 8 -11.03 4.09 -13.28
CA ARG A 8 -12.07 4.01 -12.25
C ARG A 8 -11.93 2.76 -11.39
N SER A 9 -12.62 2.79 -10.24
CA SER A 9 -12.87 1.65 -9.37
C SER A 9 -13.25 0.40 -10.16
N ARG A 10 -12.65 -0.75 -9.80
CA ARG A 10 -12.95 -2.06 -10.38
C ARG A 10 -13.93 -2.88 -9.54
N ALA A 11 -14.51 -2.27 -8.50
CA ALA A 11 -15.48 -2.90 -7.63
C ALA A 11 -16.64 -3.49 -8.44
N VAL A 12 -16.86 -4.81 -8.33
CA VAL A 12 -18.00 -5.45 -9.01
C VAL A 12 -19.32 -5.27 -8.24
N ARG A 13 -19.25 -4.73 -7.02
CA ARG A 13 -20.42 -4.42 -6.19
C ARG A 13 -20.37 -3.01 -5.65
N LYS A 14 -21.55 -2.44 -5.43
CA LYS A 14 -21.69 -1.12 -4.80
C LYS A 14 -21.22 -1.17 -3.35
N ILE A 15 -20.34 -0.24 -2.98
CA ILE A 15 -19.94 -0.05 -1.59
C ILE A 15 -21.08 0.68 -0.87
N SER A 16 -21.80 -0.04 -0.01
CA SER A 16 -22.96 0.49 0.69
C SER A 16 -22.56 1.31 1.92
N LYS A 17 -23.11 2.52 2.05
CA LYS A 17 -23.06 3.28 3.30
C LYS A 17 -24.04 2.68 4.31
N SER A 18 -23.54 1.99 5.32
CA SER A 18 -24.36 1.27 6.31
C SER A 18 -24.94 2.19 7.41
N SER A 19 -24.27 3.32 7.69
CA SER A 19 -24.71 4.27 8.71
C SER A 19 -24.21 5.70 8.43
N LYS A 20 -24.74 6.68 9.17
CA LYS A 20 -24.36 8.11 9.05
C LYS A 20 -22.85 8.34 9.19
N PHE A 21 -22.22 7.63 10.13
CA PHE A 21 -20.81 7.74 10.47
C PHE A 21 -19.94 6.67 9.79
N HIS A 22 -20.49 5.92 8.84
CA HIS A 22 -19.73 4.94 8.08
C HIS A 22 -18.74 5.65 7.15
N PHE A 23 -17.45 5.34 7.32
CA PHE A 23 -16.37 5.92 6.53
C PHE A 23 -16.23 5.17 5.20
N VAL A 24 -16.90 5.68 4.17
CA VAL A 24 -16.89 5.13 2.80
C VAL A 24 -16.34 6.18 1.87
N GLY A 25 -15.51 5.78 0.92
CA GLY A 25 -14.91 6.71 -0.03
C GLY A 25 -14.09 6.00 -1.09
N THR A 26 -13.29 6.80 -1.79
CA THR A 26 -12.34 6.33 -2.78
C THR A 26 -10.95 6.90 -2.49
N LEU A 27 -9.93 6.10 -2.77
CA LEU A 27 -8.51 6.43 -2.70
C LEU A 27 -7.97 6.45 -4.14
N THR A 28 -7.17 7.45 -4.50
CA THR A 28 -6.53 7.52 -5.82
C THR A 28 -5.02 7.46 -5.71
N PHE A 29 -4.38 6.56 -6.43
CA PHE A 29 -2.92 6.42 -6.43
C PHE A 29 -2.37 6.40 -7.86
N ILE A 30 -1.09 6.75 -7.99
CA ILE A 30 -0.35 6.67 -9.25
C ILE A 30 0.26 5.28 -9.36
N ARG A 31 -0.13 4.55 -10.41
CA ARG A 31 0.41 3.25 -10.80
C ARG A 31 1.84 3.40 -11.32
N ARG A 32 2.55 2.27 -11.46
CA ARG A 32 3.90 2.23 -12.03
C ARG A 32 3.97 2.71 -13.49
N ASP A 33 2.87 2.60 -14.23
CA ASP A 33 2.74 3.11 -15.61
C ASP A 33 2.42 4.62 -15.68
N GLY A 34 2.45 5.32 -14.54
CA GLY A 34 2.15 6.76 -14.43
C GLY A 34 0.66 7.10 -14.40
N LYS A 35 -0.24 6.13 -14.60
CA LYS A 35 -1.69 6.39 -14.61
C LYS A 35 -2.29 6.39 -13.22
N SER A 36 -3.31 7.19 -13.02
CA SER A 36 -4.10 7.23 -11.79
C SER A 36 -5.07 6.04 -11.72
N GLN A 37 -5.16 5.39 -10.57
CA GLN A 37 -6.14 4.35 -10.28
C GLN A 37 -6.98 4.75 -9.07
N GLU A 38 -8.30 4.63 -9.19
CA GLU A 38 -9.24 4.73 -8.09
C GLU A 38 -9.49 3.36 -7.43
N VAL A 39 -9.53 3.33 -6.11
CA VAL A 39 -9.89 2.16 -5.30
C VAL A 39 -10.94 2.57 -4.28
N GLY A 40 -12.10 1.92 -4.31
CA GLY A 40 -13.15 2.13 -3.32
C GLY A 40 -12.90 1.40 -1.99
N PHE A 41 -13.33 2.00 -0.88
CA PHE A 41 -13.29 1.37 0.45
C PHE A 41 -14.60 1.61 1.23
N GLY A 42 -14.99 0.61 2.02
CA GLY A 42 -16.19 0.62 2.85
C GLY A 42 -15.97 1.01 4.31
N SER A 43 -14.71 1.12 4.77
CA SER A 43 -14.38 1.50 6.15
C SER A 43 -13.03 2.20 6.25
N LEU A 44 -12.75 2.86 7.37
CA LEU A 44 -11.42 3.46 7.62
C LEU A 44 -10.32 2.40 7.68
N LEU A 45 -10.63 1.23 8.26
CA LEU A 45 -9.68 0.12 8.29
C LEU A 45 -9.38 -0.41 6.88
N GLU A 46 -10.38 -0.44 5.99
CA GLU A 46 -10.18 -0.78 4.57
C GLU A 46 -9.35 0.28 3.85
N HIS A 47 -9.54 1.57 4.13
CA HIS A 47 -8.69 2.65 3.62
C HIS A 47 -7.23 2.47 4.06
N ASP A 48 -7.00 2.27 5.35
CA ASP A 48 -5.65 2.15 5.90
C ASP A 48 -4.94 0.87 5.40
N ALA A 49 -5.68 -0.24 5.27
CA ALA A 49 -5.17 -1.46 4.65
C ALA A 49 -4.78 -1.25 3.18
N ALA A 50 -5.61 -0.55 2.39
CA ALA A 50 -5.31 -0.23 1.00
C ALA A 50 -4.06 0.65 0.88
N MET A 51 -3.93 1.69 1.71
CA MET A 51 -2.74 2.54 1.79
C MET A 51 -1.49 1.71 2.05
N CYS A 52 -1.51 0.84 3.07
CA CYS A 52 -0.36 -0.02 3.36
C CYS A 52 -0.05 -1.02 2.23
N CYS A 53 -1.04 -1.46 1.45
CA CYS A 53 -0.82 -2.33 0.30
C CYS A 53 -0.20 -1.60 -0.90
N ILE A 54 -0.74 -0.43 -1.26
CA ILE A 54 -0.32 0.37 -2.42
C ILE A 54 1.12 0.86 -2.30
N TYR A 55 1.56 1.18 -1.08
CA TYR A 55 2.89 1.72 -0.82
C TYR A 55 3.92 0.65 -0.42
N ARG A 56 3.63 -0.64 -0.64
CA ARG A 56 4.65 -1.68 -0.51
C ARG A 56 5.68 -1.58 -1.65
N PRO A 57 6.96 -1.87 -1.39
CA PRO A 57 7.97 -1.92 -2.45
C PRO A 57 7.64 -2.93 -3.58
N ASP A 58 7.04 -4.06 -3.21
CA ASP A 58 6.66 -5.17 -4.09
C ASP A 58 5.24 -5.03 -4.69
N PHE A 59 4.61 -3.86 -4.57
CA PHE A 59 3.27 -3.61 -5.09
C PHE A 59 3.23 -3.57 -6.63
N LEU A 60 2.26 -4.30 -7.21
CA LEU A 60 1.91 -4.22 -8.64
C LEU A 60 0.50 -3.67 -8.86
N ASP A 61 -0.51 -4.25 -8.20
CA ASP A 61 -1.91 -3.82 -8.37
C ASP A 61 -2.77 -4.12 -7.14
N LEU A 62 -3.87 -3.37 -6.99
CA LEU A 62 -4.90 -3.60 -5.97
C LEU A 62 -6.28 -3.60 -6.62
N GLU A 63 -7.01 -4.68 -6.45
CA GLU A 63 -8.42 -4.77 -6.84
C GLU A 63 -9.30 -4.80 -5.60
N GLU A 64 -10.39 -4.06 -5.59
CA GLU A 64 -11.33 -3.98 -4.49
C GLU A 64 -12.64 -4.70 -4.77
N GLN A 65 -13.30 -5.14 -3.69
CA GLN A 65 -14.68 -5.62 -3.71
C GLN A 65 -14.92 -6.66 -4.80
N LEU A 66 -14.09 -7.72 -4.79
CA LEU A 66 -14.06 -8.78 -5.80
C LEU A 66 -15.41 -9.49 -5.94
N ASP A 67 -15.58 -10.22 -7.05
CA ASP A 67 -16.71 -11.12 -7.18
C ASP A 67 -16.68 -12.24 -6.13
N LYS A 68 -17.86 -12.76 -5.81
CA LYS A 68 -18.02 -13.78 -4.79
C LYS A 68 -17.43 -15.10 -5.23
N ILE A 69 -16.84 -15.81 -4.28
CA ILE A 69 -16.61 -17.24 -4.39
C ILE A 69 -17.69 -17.99 -3.61
N MET A 70 -18.03 -19.19 -4.07
CA MET A 70 -19.02 -20.03 -3.38
C MET A 70 -18.32 -20.96 -2.41
N VAL A 71 -18.53 -20.73 -1.11
CA VAL A 71 -17.84 -21.46 -0.04
C VAL A 71 -18.79 -22.43 0.62
N ARG A 72 -18.42 -23.71 0.62
CA ARG A 72 -19.16 -24.76 1.30
C ARG A 72 -18.51 -25.06 2.65
N LYS A 73 -19.27 -24.87 3.74
CA LYS A 73 -18.90 -25.37 5.07
C LYS A 73 -19.46 -26.79 5.23
N THR A 74 -18.81 -27.62 6.03
CA THR A 74 -19.26 -28.99 6.29
C THR A 74 -20.70 -29.00 6.79
N GLY A 75 -21.57 -29.77 6.12
CA GLY A 75 -22.98 -29.88 6.49
C GLY A 75 -23.87 -28.70 6.09
N THR A 76 -23.37 -27.69 5.35
CA THR A 76 -24.18 -26.56 4.88
C THR A 76 -24.23 -26.46 3.36
N VAL A 77 -25.26 -25.76 2.87
CA VAL A 77 -25.30 -25.28 1.48
C VAL A 77 -24.14 -24.30 1.26
N ALA A 78 -23.60 -24.26 0.04
CA ALA A 78 -22.57 -23.30 -0.32
C ALA A 78 -23.11 -21.86 -0.21
N THR A 79 -22.38 -21.00 0.47
CA THR A 79 -22.73 -19.60 0.69
C THR A 79 -21.69 -18.69 0.02
N PRO A 80 -22.09 -17.56 -0.55
CA PRO A 80 -21.16 -16.64 -1.16
C PRO A 80 -20.25 -15.96 -0.12
N TYR A 81 -18.97 -15.79 -0.48
CA TYR A 81 -18.00 -15.01 0.29
C TYR A 81 -17.35 -13.96 -0.61
N TRP A 82 -17.20 -12.75 -0.09
CA TRP A 82 -16.56 -11.63 -0.78
C TRP A 82 -15.30 -11.22 -0.06
N PHE A 83 -14.22 -11.05 -0.81
CA PHE A 83 -13.01 -10.41 -0.32
C PHE A 83 -13.11 -8.89 -0.46
N ASP A 84 -12.46 -8.20 0.46
CA ASP A 84 -12.41 -6.74 0.45
C ASP A 84 -11.40 -6.28 -0.61
N TYR A 85 -10.25 -6.98 -0.74
CA TYR A 85 -9.26 -6.72 -1.78
C TYR A 85 -8.59 -7.98 -2.35
N ARG A 86 -7.99 -7.85 -3.54
CA ARG A 86 -6.90 -8.71 -4.04
C ARG A 86 -5.67 -7.85 -4.31
N LEU A 87 -4.59 -8.14 -3.61
CA LEU A 87 -3.28 -7.54 -3.83
C LEU A 87 -2.49 -8.41 -4.80
N THR A 88 -1.94 -7.80 -5.85
CA THR A 88 -0.98 -8.46 -6.76
C THR A 88 0.40 -7.86 -6.52
N LEU A 89 1.38 -8.72 -6.29
CA LEU A 89 2.78 -8.33 -6.12
C LEU A 89 3.52 -8.34 -7.45
N LEU A 90 4.68 -7.69 -7.52
CA LEU A 90 5.55 -7.68 -8.70
C LEU A 90 5.98 -9.08 -9.15
N SER A 91 6.04 -10.03 -8.22
CA SER A 91 6.31 -11.44 -8.52
C SER A 91 5.16 -12.14 -9.25
N GLY A 92 4.02 -11.48 -9.46
CA GLY A 92 2.79 -12.06 -9.97
C GLY A 92 1.95 -12.77 -8.89
N LYS A 93 2.47 -12.93 -7.68
CA LYS A 93 1.73 -13.54 -6.56
C LYS A 93 0.52 -12.69 -6.18
N ARG A 94 -0.64 -13.33 -6.06
CA ARG A 94 -1.93 -12.74 -5.70
C ARG A 94 -2.31 -13.12 -4.28
N ILE A 95 -2.75 -12.15 -3.50
CA ILE A 95 -3.18 -12.34 -2.11
C ILE A 95 -4.59 -11.78 -1.97
N ALA A 96 -5.56 -12.64 -1.66
CA ALA A 96 -6.91 -12.21 -1.33
C ALA A 96 -6.97 -11.77 0.14
N LEU A 97 -7.56 -10.59 0.39
CA LEU A 97 -7.53 -9.91 1.67
C LEU A 97 -8.95 -9.74 2.22
N SER A 98 -9.13 -10.19 3.45
CA SER A 98 -10.31 -9.87 4.26
C SER A 98 -9.92 -8.84 5.32
N VAL A 99 -10.57 -7.68 5.33
CA VAL A 99 -10.31 -6.61 6.28
C VAL A 99 -11.38 -6.63 7.36
N LYS A 100 -11.00 -6.98 8.59
CA LYS A 100 -11.94 -7.09 9.72
C LYS A 100 -11.25 -6.65 11.00
N TYR A 101 -12.00 -5.94 11.85
CA TYR A 101 -11.52 -5.58 13.18
C TYR A 101 -11.06 -6.81 13.97
N ALA A 102 -10.01 -6.68 14.78
CA ALA A 102 -9.39 -7.80 15.49
C ALA A 102 -10.39 -8.57 16.34
N LYS A 103 -11.35 -7.87 16.98
CA LYS A 103 -12.44 -8.50 17.75
C LYS A 103 -13.31 -9.44 16.91
N LYS A 104 -13.60 -9.12 15.64
CA LYS A 104 -14.35 -10.00 14.74
C LYS A 104 -13.45 -11.07 14.14
N ALA A 105 -12.21 -10.72 13.79
CA ALA A 105 -11.23 -11.66 13.26
C ALA A 105 -10.85 -12.77 14.25
N SER A 106 -10.95 -12.51 15.55
CA SER A 106 -10.68 -13.48 16.61
C SER A 106 -11.85 -14.41 16.96
N THR A 107 -13.05 -14.23 16.36
CA THR A 107 -14.17 -15.12 16.67
C THR A 107 -14.00 -16.47 16.00
N LEU A 108 -14.40 -17.53 16.70
CA LEU A 108 -14.37 -18.91 16.18
C LEU A 108 -15.18 -19.03 14.88
N GLU A 109 -16.33 -18.35 14.80
CA GLU A 109 -17.16 -18.29 13.60
C GLU A 109 -16.40 -17.74 12.38
N TYR A 110 -15.68 -16.64 12.56
CA TYR A 110 -14.89 -16.03 11.49
C TYR A 110 -13.73 -16.94 11.09
N GLN A 111 -12.98 -17.48 12.06
CA GLN A 111 -11.85 -18.36 11.80
C GLN A 111 -12.26 -19.62 11.01
N ARG A 112 -13.32 -20.30 11.44
CA ARG A 112 -13.89 -21.45 10.70
C ARG A 112 -14.37 -21.07 9.30
N THR A 113 -14.91 -19.86 9.15
CA THR A 113 -15.27 -19.34 7.81
C THR A 113 -14.03 -19.16 6.95
N MET A 114 -12.96 -18.56 7.49
CA MET A 114 -11.72 -18.32 6.76
C MET A 114 -10.97 -19.61 6.39
N GLU A 115 -11.08 -20.66 7.19
CA GLU A 115 -10.56 -22.00 6.84
C GLU A 115 -11.24 -22.56 5.58
N ALA A 116 -12.57 -22.55 5.54
CA ALA A 116 -13.32 -23.00 4.37
C ALA A 116 -13.08 -22.10 3.14
N VAL A 117 -13.02 -20.78 3.36
CA VAL A 117 -12.73 -19.79 2.31
C VAL A 117 -11.35 -20.04 1.69
N ARG A 118 -10.32 -20.28 2.51
CA ARG A 118 -8.95 -20.55 2.05
C ARG A 118 -8.86 -21.73 1.11
N ALA A 119 -9.56 -22.82 1.43
CA ALA A 119 -9.56 -24.04 0.63
C ALA A 119 -10.09 -23.82 -0.80
N VAL A 120 -11.00 -22.87 -0.99
CA VAL A 120 -11.59 -22.54 -2.30
C VAL A 120 -10.81 -21.42 -2.99
N ALA A 121 -10.48 -20.35 -2.26
CA ALA A 121 -9.90 -19.14 -2.84
C ALA A 121 -8.50 -19.36 -3.44
N VAL A 122 -7.69 -20.24 -2.84
CA VAL A 122 -6.30 -20.49 -3.28
C VAL A 122 -6.26 -21.21 -4.64
N SER A 123 -7.29 -21.97 -4.99
CA SER A 123 -7.38 -22.60 -6.32
C SER A 123 -8.03 -21.71 -7.38
N GLU A 124 -8.83 -20.71 -6.98
CA GLU A 124 -9.66 -19.96 -7.92
C GLU A 124 -9.14 -18.55 -8.22
N ILE A 125 -8.79 -17.78 -7.18
CA ILE A 125 -8.67 -16.31 -7.33
C ILE A 125 -7.37 -15.71 -6.78
N ALA A 126 -6.60 -16.43 -5.97
CA ALA A 126 -5.37 -15.95 -5.34
C ALA A 126 -4.44 -17.11 -4.99
N ASP A 127 -3.18 -16.83 -4.66
CA ASP A 127 -2.20 -17.84 -4.20
C ASP A 127 -2.14 -17.91 -2.66
N GLN A 128 -2.72 -16.91 -1.99
CA GLN A 128 -2.76 -16.80 -0.54
C GLN A 128 -4.01 -16.04 -0.09
N VAL A 129 -4.50 -16.34 1.11
CA VAL A 129 -5.59 -15.59 1.75
C VAL A 129 -5.16 -15.10 3.14
N ASN A 130 -5.20 -13.78 3.33
CA ASN A 130 -4.85 -13.15 4.59
C ASN A 130 -6.02 -12.33 5.15
N THR A 131 -6.06 -12.25 6.49
CA THR A 131 -6.92 -11.30 7.20
C THR A 131 -6.07 -10.13 7.68
N ILE A 132 -6.51 -8.91 7.41
CA ILE A 132 -5.91 -7.69 7.94
C ILE A 132 -6.85 -7.13 9.01
N SER A 133 -6.29 -6.84 10.17
CA SER A 133 -6.94 -6.11 11.26
C SER A 133 -6.12 -4.87 11.63
N GLU A 134 -6.69 -3.99 12.45
CA GLU A 134 -6.02 -2.81 13.00
C GLU A 134 -4.74 -3.18 13.78
N ARG A 135 -4.65 -4.41 14.30
CA ARG A 135 -3.44 -4.92 14.98
C ARG A 135 -2.31 -5.31 14.02
N ASN A 136 -2.61 -5.48 12.73
CA ASN A 136 -1.61 -5.81 11.71
C ASN A 136 -1.04 -4.55 11.03
N ILE A 137 -1.59 -3.37 11.32
CA ILE A 137 -1.15 -2.11 10.72
C ILE A 137 -0.25 -1.39 11.73
N SER A 138 1.04 -1.30 11.42
CA SER A 138 1.97 -0.48 12.20
C SER A 138 1.59 1.01 12.04
N PRO A 139 1.42 1.76 13.14
CA PRO A 139 1.12 3.20 13.07
C PRO A 139 2.19 3.98 12.30
N THR A 140 3.47 3.64 12.51
CA THR A 140 4.61 4.24 11.81
C THR A 140 4.59 3.92 10.32
N LEU A 141 4.30 2.66 9.96
CA LEU A 141 4.18 2.28 8.54
C LEU A 141 3.04 3.07 7.87
N LEU A 142 1.88 3.15 8.50
CA LEU A 142 0.74 3.89 7.96
C LEU A 142 1.05 5.39 7.82
N ALA A 143 1.75 5.99 8.78
CA ALA A 143 2.22 7.37 8.67
C ALA A 143 3.15 7.55 7.45
N ASN A 144 4.11 6.65 7.26
CA ASN A 144 5.01 6.70 6.10
C ASN A 144 4.28 6.47 4.77
N CYS A 145 3.30 5.57 4.72
CA CYS A 145 2.42 5.41 3.55
C CYS A 145 1.67 6.71 3.23
N LYS A 146 1.23 7.48 4.24
CA LYS A 146 0.59 8.78 4.03
C LYS A 146 1.57 9.83 3.50
N VAL A 147 2.82 9.82 3.96
CA VAL A 147 3.89 10.69 3.42
C VAL A 147 4.18 10.36 1.96
N PHE A 148 4.34 9.07 1.61
CA PHE A 148 4.47 8.64 0.22
C PHE A 148 3.27 8.99 -0.64
N HIS A 149 2.07 8.96 -0.06
CA HIS A 149 0.85 9.36 -0.76
C HIS A 149 0.79 10.86 -1.01
N ALA A 150 1.17 11.68 -0.04
CA ALA A 150 1.29 13.12 -0.24
C ALA A 150 2.29 13.44 -1.35
N ALA A 151 3.42 12.73 -1.40
CA ALA A 151 4.49 12.91 -2.40
C ALA A 151 4.19 12.34 -3.80
N ARG A 152 3.01 11.75 -4.05
CA ARG A 152 2.78 10.85 -5.19
C ARG A 152 2.87 11.49 -6.58
N PHE A 153 2.77 12.81 -6.68
CA PHE A 153 2.85 13.51 -7.96
C PHE A 153 4.31 13.86 -8.25
N PRO A 154 4.87 13.41 -9.37
CA PRO A 154 6.26 13.66 -9.72
C PRO A 154 6.51 15.14 -10.05
N ASP A 155 7.75 15.56 -9.81
CA ASP A 155 8.34 16.79 -10.35
C ASP A 155 9.63 16.35 -11.03
N GLU A 156 9.58 16.00 -12.31
CA GLU A 156 10.67 15.30 -13.00
C GLU A 156 12.02 16.02 -12.87
N VAL A 157 12.01 17.35 -12.99
CA VAL A 157 13.24 18.16 -12.92
C VAL A 157 13.82 18.15 -11.51
N LEU A 158 12.99 18.30 -10.48
CA LEU A 158 13.47 18.28 -9.09
C LEU A 158 13.81 16.86 -8.63
N ASP A 159 13.05 15.87 -9.09
CA ASP A 159 13.25 14.45 -8.80
C ASP A 159 14.61 13.97 -9.31
N ASP A 160 14.97 14.31 -10.55
CA ASP A 160 16.26 13.95 -11.12
C ASP A 160 17.42 14.59 -10.35
N ARG A 161 17.32 15.90 -10.03
CA ARG A 161 18.34 16.63 -9.26
C ARG A 161 18.51 16.06 -7.86
N VAL A 162 17.41 15.77 -7.16
CA VAL A 162 17.46 15.20 -5.81
C VAL A 162 18.00 13.78 -5.86
N LYS A 163 17.54 12.95 -6.80
CA LYS A 163 18.04 11.58 -6.96
C LYS A 163 19.54 11.55 -7.22
N GLU A 164 20.04 12.42 -8.11
CA GLU A 164 21.49 12.56 -8.35
C GLU A 164 22.22 12.92 -7.06
N ALA A 165 21.76 13.95 -6.34
CA ALA A 165 22.37 14.35 -5.08
C ALA A 165 22.38 13.24 -4.01
N LEU A 166 21.25 12.56 -3.81
CA LEU A 166 21.10 11.56 -2.75
C LEU A 166 21.85 10.26 -3.03
N THR A 167 22.06 9.91 -4.30
CA THR A 167 22.81 8.70 -4.67
C THR A 167 24.33 8.87 -4.61
N GLN A 168 24.81 10.12 -4.56
CA GLN A 168 26.24 10.48 -4.44
C GLN A 168 26.70 10.72 -3.00
N LEU A 169 25.84 10.50 -2.01
CA LEU A 169 26.22 10.66 -0.60
C LEU A 169 27.32 9.66 -0.20
N ASP A 170 28.35 10.16 0.46
CA ASP A 170 29.49 9.37 0.95
C ASP A 170 29.25 8.79 2.36
N ARG A 171 28.24 9.30 3.06
CA ARG A 171 27.86 8.87 4.41
C ARG A 171 26.35 9.01 4.63
N PRO A 172 25.78 8.27 5.60
CA PRO A 172 24.41 8.53 6.01
C PRO A 172 24.25 9.93 6.61
N MET A 173 23.15 10.59 6.26
CA MET A 173 22.80 11.92 6.81
C MET A 173 21.30 12.19 6.75
N ALA A 174 20.83 13.23 7.44
CA ALA A 174 19.42 13.59 7.41
C ALA A 174 19.01 14.15 6.04
N ILE A 175 17.74 13.97 5.65
CA ILE A 175 17.21 14.46 4.37
C ILE A 175 17.48 15.96 4.22
N HIS A 176 17.21 16.77 5.25
CA HIS A 176 17.44 18.22 5.17
C HIS A 176 18.91 18.58 4.92
N GLU A 177 19.85 17.90 5.58
CA GLU A 177 21.29 18.15 5.40
C GLU A 177 21.74 17.80 3.98
N ALA A 178 21.27 16.67 3.45
CA ALA A 178 21.59 16.25 2.09
C ALA A 178 21.08 17.26 1.04
N LEU A 179 19.85 17.76 1.23
CA LEU A 179 19.25 18.74 0.33
C LEU A 179 19.92 20.12 0.42
N GLU A 180 20.32 20.55 1.62
CA GLU A 180 21.10 21.79 1.82
C GLU A 180 22.48 21.68 1.18
N GLN A 181 23.20 20.57 1.40
CA GLN A 181 24.51 20.31 0.79
C GLN A 181 24.45 20.32 -0.74
N ALA A 182 23.34 19.86 -1.32
CA ALA A 182 23.11 19.87 -2.77
C ALA A 182 22.66 21.24 -3.32
N GLY A 183 22.46 22.25 -2.47
CA GLY A 183 21.92 23.55 -2.87
C GLY A 183 20.47 23.47 -3.39
N ILE A 184 19.71 22.47 -2.96
CA ILE A 184 18.31 22.26 -3.33
C ILE A 184 17.37 22.85 -2.29
N GLY A 185 17.68 22.72 -1.00
CA GLY A 185 16.82 23.24 0.07
C GLY A 185 15.54 22.42 0.31
N PRO A 186 14.62 22.94 1.16
CA PRO A 186 13.48 22.18 1.67
C PRO A 186 12.43 21.78 0.62
N GLU A 187 12.38 22.48 -0.52
CA GLU A 187 11.50 22.13 -1.65
C GLU A 187 11.77 20.72 -2.20
N GLY A 188 13.00 20.22 -2.06
CA GLY A 188 13.40 18.88 -2.48
C GLY A 188 12.86 17.74 -1.61
N PHE A 189 12.19 18.03 -0.50
CA PHE A 189 11.72 17.00 0.45
C PHE A 189 10.81 15.96 -0.22
N TRP A 190 9.82 16.40 -1.01
CA TRP A 190 8.90 15.48 -1.67
C TRP A 190 9.58 14.61 -2.73
N SER A 191 10.59 15.16 -3.42
CA SER A 191 11.46 14.42 -4.32
C SER A 191 12.29 13.38 -3.58
N ALA A 192 12.83 13.71 -2.40
CA ALA A 192 13.54 12.76 -1.55
C ALA A 192 12.63 11.62 -1.08
N VAL A 193 11.39 11.94 -0.67
CA VAL A 193 10.37 10.93 -0.32
C VAL A 193 10.06 10.00 -1.50
N ARG A 194 9.98 10.52 -2.73
CA ARG A 194 9.82 9.70 -3.94
C ARG A 194 11.04 8.83 -4.21
N ALA A 195 12.26 9.35 -4.06
CA ALA A 195 13.50 8.58 -4.20
C ALA A 195 13.57 7.42 -3.18
N ILE A 196 13.16 7.65 -1.92
CA ILE A 196 13.02 6.60 -0.90
C ILE A 196 11.99 5.56 -1.34
N ARG A 197 10.82 5.99 -1.81
CA ARG A 197 9.73 5.10 -2.24
C ARG A 197 10.17 4.17 -3.37
N TRP A 198 10.91 4.70 -4.34
CA TRP A 198 11.38 3.94 -5.50
C TRP A 198 12.64 3.13 -5.23
N GLY A 199 13.23 3.25 -4.04
CA GLY A 199 14.43 2.53 -3.65
C GLY A 199 15.65 3.06 -4.38
N ASP A 200 15.77 4.37 -4.56
CA ASP A 200 17.03 5.01 -4.99
C ASP A 200 17.97 5.21 -3.78
N VAL A 201 17.37 5.44 -2.62
CA VAL A 201 18.04 5.53 -1.31
C VAL A 201 17.20 4.82 -0.25
N GLU A 202 17.81 4.45 0.87
CA GLU A 202 17.11 3.83 1.99
C GLU A 202 17.15 4.70 3.25
N VAL A 203 16.07 4.68 4.01
CA VAL A 203 15.98 5.30 5.33
C VAL A 203 16.51 4.31 6.37
N ILE A 204 17.50 4.72 7.15
CA ILE A 204 18.11 3.90 8.22
C ILE A 204 17.69 4.34 9.62
N SER A 205 17.13 5.55 9.78
CA SER A 205 16.53 5.97 11.03
C SER A 205 15.21 5.26 11.30
N HIS A 206 14.91 5.01 12.58
CA HIS A 206 13.60 4.50 12.98
C HIS A 206 12.57 5.64 13.05
N GLY A 207 11.33 5.36 12.66
CA GLY A 207 10.21 6.28 12.88
C GLY A 207 9.52 6.74 11.61
N ILE A 208 8.86 7.88 11.72
CA ILE A 208 8.14 8.51 10.62
C ILE A 208 9.17 9.20 9.71
N ILE A 209 8.93 9.16 8.40
CA ILE A 209 9.74 9.89 7.43
C ILE A 209 9.36 11.37 7.52
N ASP A 210 10.28 12.16 8.06
CA ASP A 210 10.28 13.63 8.10
C ASP A 210 11.64 14.14 7.59
N GLU A 211 11.85 15.46 7.63
CA GLU A 211 13.09 16.09 7.16
C GLU A 211 14.34 15.62 7.91
N HIS A 212 14.20 15.08 9.12
CA HIS A 212 15.29 14.58 9.97
C HIS A 212 15.57 13.08 9.78
N ALA A 213 14.76 12.38 8.98
CA ALA A 213 15.01 10.98 8.65
C ALA A 213 16.41 10.82 8.03
N VAL A 214 17.18 9.86 8.55
CA VAL A 214 18.55 9.59 8.09
C VAL A 214 18.49 8.60 6.95
N ILE A 215 19.09 8.97 5.82
CA ILE A 215 19.14 8.19 4.58
C ILE A 215 20.57 7.79 4.22
N ARG A 216 20.70 6.75 3.40
CA ARG A 216 21.96 6.38 2.72
C ARG A 216 21.71 5.86 1.30
N PRO A 217 22.68 5.93 0.38
CA PRO A 217 22.59 5.29 -0.91
C PRO A 217 22.62 3.76 -0.77
N LEU A 218 21.88 3.05 -1.62
CA LEU A 218 21.87 1.58 -1.63
C LEU A 218 23.21 0.95 -2.03
N ASN A 219 24.05 1.68 -2.76
CA ASN A 219 25.35 1.19 -3.25
C ASN A 219 26.47 1.23 -2.18
N ALA A 220 26.21 1.78 -0.99
CA ALA A 220 27.21 1.95 0.07
C ALA A 220 27.60 0.65 0.81
N ILE A 221 27.14 -0.52 0.35
CA ILE A 221 27.40 -1.83 0.99
C ILE A 221 28.63 -2.57 0.39
N VAL A 222 29.31 -2.03 -0.62
CA VAL A 222 30.41 -2.77 -1.29
C VAL A 222 31.78 -2.64 -0.60
N GLU A 223 31.98 -1.76 0.39
CA GLU A 223 33.28 -1.61 1.07
C GLU A 223 33.20 -1.82 2.60
N ALA A 224 32.87 -3.03 3.02
CA ALA A 224 33.18 -3.54 4.37
C ALA A 224 33.06 -5.07 4.42
N ALA A 225 33.97 -5.77 3.74
CA ALA A 225 34.24 -7.19 3.94
C ALA A 225 35.73 -7.48 3.81
#